data_AF-A0A2I1KTG1-F1
#
_entry.id   AF-A0A2I1KTG1-F1
#
_cell.length_a   1.000
_cell.length_b   1.000
_cell.length_c   1.000
_cell.angle_alpha   90.00
_cell.angle_beta   90.00
_cell.angle_gamma   90.00
#
_symmetry.space_group_name_H-M   'P 1'
#
loop_
_entity.id
_entity.type
_entity.pdbx_description
1 polymer ?
#
loop_
_entity_poly.entity_id
_entity_poly.type
_entity_poly.pdbx_seq_one_letter_code
_entity_poly.pdbx_strand_id
1 'polypeptide(L)' 'MLRPNEVAQCLAVSLSTVNRLIRDGELPRVGTVRSCQVPATAVAAWIDANTTPARVPLSLRG' A
#
# COMPACT_ATOMS: atom_id res chain seq x y z
N MET A 1 -4.88 10.86 4.55
CA MET A 1 -5.14 9.66 5.35
C MET A 1 -6.18 8.84 4.61
N LEU A 2 -5.96 7.54 4.41
CA LEU A 2 -6.80 6.64 3.62
C LEU A 2 -7.49 5.63 4.56
N ARG A 3 -8.75 5.29 4.28
CA ARG A 3 -9.43 4.19 4.97
C ARG A 3 -8.93 2.85 4.42
N PRO A 4 -9.02 1.75 5.18
CA PRO A 4 -8.63 0.42 4.71
C PRO A 4 -9.26 0.01 3.36
N ASN A 5 -10.49 0.45 3.08
CA ASN A 5 -11.15 0.20 1.80
C ASN A 5 -10.53 0.99 0.63
N GLU A 6 -10.07 2.22 0.88
CA GLU A 6 -9.38 3.02 -0.14
C GLU A 6 -7.97 2.46 -0.41
N VAL A 7 -7.29 2.00 0.64
CA VAL A 7 -6.00 1.30 0.50
C VAL A 7 -6.16 0.01 -0.31
N ALA A 8 -7.23 -0.75 -0.07
CA ALA A 8 -7.54 -1.95 -0.83
C ALA A 8 -7.71 -1.65 -2.33
N GLN A 9 -8.40 -0.55 -2.65
CA GLN A 9 -8.55 -0.10 -4.04
C GLN A 9 -7.22 0.37 -4.65
N CYS A 10 -6.41 1.15 -3.92
CA CYS A 10 -5.10 1.60 -4.41
C CYS A 10 -4.14 0.45 -4.70
N LEU A 11 -4.13 -0.57 -3.85
CA LEU A 11 -3.26 -1.74 -3.99
C LEU A 11 -3.88 -2.83 -4.88
N ALA A 12 -5.13 -2.65 -5.34
CA ALA A 12 -5.91 -3.65 -6.05
C ALA A 12 -5.96 -5.02 -5.33
N VAL A 13 -6.06 -5.00 -3.99
CA VAL A 13 -6.15 -6.20 -3.13
C VAL A 13 -7.44 -6.21 -2.32
N SER A 14 -7.79 -7.35 -1.74
CA SER A 14 -8.95 -7.46 -0.85
C SER A 14 -8.74 -6.72 0.47
N LEU A 15 -9.83 -6.25 1.08
CA LEU A 15 -9.81 -5.63 2.41
C LEU A 15 -9.20 -6.56 3.48
N SER A 16 -9.44 -7.87 3.38
CA SER A 16 -8.83 -8.86 4.27
C SER A 16 -7.30 -8.88 4.17
N THR A 17 -6.75 -8.71 2.96
CA THR A 17 -5.30 -8.57 2.74
C THR A 17 -4.77 -7.31 3.42
N VAL A 18 -5.45 -6.17 3.25
CA VAL A 18 -5.05 -4.92 3.91
C VAL A 18 -5.06 -5.06 5.44
N ASN A 19 -6.12 -5.65 6.01
CA ASN A 19 -6.19 -5.88 7.46
C ASN A 19 -5.09 -6.83 7.95
N ARG A 20 -4.73 -7.84 7.15
CA ARG A 20 -3.60 -8.72 7.44
C ARG A 20 -2.28 -7.94 7.43
N LEU A 21 -2.01 -7.12 6.41
CA LEU A 21 -0.80 -6.30 6.33
C LEU A 21 -0.68 -5.34 7.53
N ILE A 22 -1.79 -4.75 7.96
CA ILE A 22 -1.81 -3.90 9.16
C ILE A 22 -1.53 -4.72 10.42
N ARG A 23 -2.11 -5.91 10.54
CA ARG A 23 -1.91 -6.81 11.69
C ARG A 23 -0.47 -7.34 11.77
N ASP A 24 0.10 -7.67 10.62
CA ASP A 24 1.45 -8.20 10.48
C ASP A 24 2.51 -7.08 10.60
N GLY A 25 2.07 -5.81 10.65
CA GLY A 25 2.92 -4.64 10.90
C GLY A 25 3.55 -4.03 9.64
N GLU A 26 3.22 -4.55 8.45
CA GLU A 26 3.74 -4.05 7.17
C GLU A 26 3.14 -2.71 6.75
N LEU A 27 1.89 -2.43 7.16
CA LEU A 27 1.24 -1.14 6.96
C LEU A 27 0.98 -0.44 8.29
N PRO A 28 1.55 0.75 8.53
CA PRO A 28 1.28 1.50 9.73
C PRO A 28 -0.15 2.04 9.71
N ARG A 29 -0.82 1.94 10.85
CA ARG A 29 -2.15 2.52 11.06
C ARG A 29 -2.13 3.62 12.11
N VAL A 30 -3.04 4.57 11.94
CA VAL A 30 -3.34 5.64 12.87
C VAL A 30 -4.80 5.50 13.31
N GLY A 31 -5.04 5.64 14.60
CA GLY A 31 -6.39 5.57 15.19
C GLY A 31 -6.71 4.24 15.87
N THR A 32 -7.95 4.15 16.35
CA THR A 32 -8.45 2.97 17.08
C THR A 32 -8.87 1.86 16.12
N VAL A 33 -9.17 0.68 16.64
CA VAL A 33 -9.67 -0.47 15.84
C VAL A 33 -10.93 -0.09 15.03
N ARG A 34 -11.81 0.75 15.59
CA ARG A 34 -13.07 1.17 14.95
C ARG A 34 -12.91 2.35 13.99
N SER A 35 -11.79 3.07 14.03
CA SER A 35 -11.51 4.25 13.21
C SER A 35 -10.07 4.24 12.72
N CYS A 36 -9.69 3.12 12.12
CA CYS A 36 -8.36 2.89 11.57
C CYS A 36 -8.19 3.66 10.26
N GLN A 37 -7.11 4.42 10.14
CA GLN A 37 -6.70 5.10 8.93
C GLN A 37 -5.23 4.80 8.64
N VAL A 38 -4.89 4.71 7.37
CA VAL A 38 -3.52 4.46 6.90
C VAL A 38 -2.99 5.74 6.26
N PRO A 39 -1.80 6.22 6.62
CA PRO A 39 -1.20 7.36 5.93
C PRO A 39 -0.94 7.03 4.45
N ALA A 40 -1.33 7.93 3.55
CA ALA A 40 -1.12 7.74 2.11
C ALA A 40 0.37 7.63 1.76
N THR A 41 1.23 8.35 2.50
CA THR A 41 2.69 8.28 2.37
C THR A 41 3.23 6.89 2.72
N ALA A 42 2.67 6.22 3.72
CA ALA A 42 3.07 4.87 4.08
C ALA A 42 2.65 3.84 3.03
N VAL A 43 1.47 4.00 2.42
CA VAL A 43 1.05 3.16 1.29
C VAL A 43 2.00 3.33 0.11
N ALA A 44 2.35 4.58 -0.24
CA ALA A 44 3.29 4.86 -1.33
C ALA A 44 4.68 4.25 -1.06
N ALA A 45 5.20 4.39 0.16
CA ALA A 45 6.47 3.78 0.56
C ALA A 45 6.42 2.25 0.53
N TRP A 46 5.30 1.64 0.92
CA TRP A 46 5.12 0.19 0.81
C TRP A 46 5.08 -0.27 -0.65
N ILE A 47 4.40 0.47 -1.53
CA ILE A 47 4.39 0.20 -2.97
C ILE A 47 5.82 0.28 -3.52
N ASP A 48 6.58 1.32 -3.21
CA ASP A 48 7.95 1.50 -3.69
C ASP A 48 8.89 0.37 -3.21
N ALA A 49 8.74 -0.05 -1.94
CA ALA A 49 9.53 -1.12 -1.36
C ALA A 49 9.20 -2.52 -1.89
N ASN A 50 7.94 -2.77 -2.26
CA ASN A 50 7.45 -4.11 -2.65
C ASN A 50 7.17 -4.26 -4.15
N THR A 51 7.10 -3.14 -4.87
CA THR A 51 7.00 -3.13 -6.33
C THR A 51 8.41 -2.96 -6.85
N THR A 52 9.03 -4.05 -7.28
CA THR A 52 10.19 -3.94 -8.17
C THR A 52 9.73 -3.09 -9.35
N PRO A 53 10.30 -1.89 -9.59
CA PRO A 53 9.92 -1.13 -10.75
C PRO A 53 10.20 -2.05 -11.93
N ALA A 54 9.19 -2.27 -12.78
CA ALA A 54 9.41 -2.90 -14.06
C ALA A 54 10.50 -2.07 -14.73
N ARG A 55 11.73 -2.58 -14.72
CA ARG A 55 12.87 -1.97 -15.41
C ARG A 55 12.41 -1.95 -16.85
N VAL A 56 11.95 -0.80 -17.31
CA VAL A 56 11.78 -0.57 -18.74
C VAL A 56 13.20 -0.74 -19.27
N PRO A 57 13.52 -1.78 -20.08
CA PRO A 57 14.78 -1.74 -20.77
C PRO A 57 14.72 -0.49 -21.64
N LEU A 58 15.56 0.50 -21.32
CA LEU A 58 15.87 1.64 -22.17
C LEU A 58 16.58 1.09 -23.42
N SER A 59 15.80 0.40 -24.26
CA SER A 59 16.14 0.00 -25.61
C SER A 59 15.25 0.80 -26.56
N LEU A 60 15.22 2.12 -26.36
CA LEU A 60 14.76 3.04 -27.40
C LEU A 60 16.01 3.64 -28.04
N ARG A 61 16.28 3.09 -29.22
CA ARG A 61 17.35 3.44 -30.15
C ARG A 61 17.41 4.94 -30.44
N GLY A 62 18.63 5.41 -30.67
CA GLY A 62 19.00 6.65 -31.35
C GLY A 62 20.48 6.62 -31.63
#